data_AF-A0A358CWE7-F1
#
_entry.id   AF-A0A358CWE7-F1
#
_cell.length_a   1.000
_cell.length_b   1.000
_cell.length_c   1.000
_cell.angle_alpha   90.00
_cell.angle_beta   90.00
_cell.angle_gamma   90.00
#
_symmetry.space_group_name_H-M   'P 1'
#
loop_
_entity.id
_entity.type
_entity.pdbx_description
1 polymer ?
#
loop_
_entity_poly.entity_id
_entity_poly.type
_entity_poly.pdbx_seq_one_letter_code
_entity_poly.pdbx_strand_id
1 'polypeptide(L)'
;MQYDRTYVVFRLGYLCVLPLLAGAAPSRTFSNPDFTKSQARPAGATHDWNLGPTGMRGWMYSNKMETSEARQILITSVDSLSPADQIIMEGDVILGVAKKRFSYDPRTEFGRAITLAEASDGLLHLTRWRAGNIQEVTVKLPALGPYSQTAPYKCTKSSHIVRQG
;
A
#
# COMPACT_ATOMS: atom_id res chain seq x y z
N MET A 1 -74.22 -3.95 -27.58
CA MET A 1 -73.18 -3.69 -26.57
C MET A 1 -72.27 -4.91 -26.54
N GLN A 2 -70.96 -4.65 -26.54
CA GLN A 2 -69.84 -5.59 -26.40
C GLN A 2 -69.39 -6.40 -27.63
N TYR A 3 -68.06 -6.48 -27.74
CA TYR A 3 -67.16 -7.36 -28.51
C TYR A 3 -66.75 -6.96 -29.94
N ASP A 4 -65.47 -7.00 -30.34
CA ASP A 4 -64.18 -6.58 -29.77
C ASP A 4 -63.23 -6.45 -30.98
N ARG A 5 -62.26 -5.54 -30.91
CA ARG A 5 -61.30 -5.19 -31.97
C ARG A 5 -60.25 -6.30 -32.15
N THR A 6 -60.08 -6.78 -33.37
CA THR A 6 -58.86 -7.50 -33.79
C THR A 6 -58.25 -6.84 -35.01
N TYR A 7 -57.24 -5.99 -34.80
CA TYR A 7 -56.28 -5.58 -35.82
C TYR A 7 -54.93 -6.21 -35.50
N VAL A 8 -54.49 -7.08 -36.39
CA VAL A 8 -53.16 -7.69 -36.41
C VAL A 8 -52.16 -6.59 -36.76
N VAL A 9 -51.28 -6.24 -35.83
CA VAL A 9 -50.15 -5.34 -36.10
C VAL A 9 -48.86 -6.16 -36.03
N PHE A 10 -48.28 -6.41 -37.20
CA PHE A 10 -46.96 -7.01 -37.40
C PHE A 10 -45.91 -6.16 -36.68
N ARG A 11 -45.26 -6.70 -35.64
CA ARG A 11 -44.08 -6.07 -35.01
C ARG A 11 -42.82 -6.56 -35.72
N LEU A 12 -42.22 -5.68 -36.52
CA LEU A 12 -40.87 -5.86 -37.06
C LEU A 12 -39.86 -5.68 -35.91
N GLY A 13 -39.23 -6.77 -35.48
CA GLY A 13 -38.20 -6.74 -34.43
C GLY A 13 -36.87 -6.27 -35.01
N TYR A 14 -36.37 -5.11 -34.55
CA TYR A 14 -35.01 -4.65 -34.84
C TYR A 14 -34.09 -5.12 -33.71
N LEU A 15 -33.28 -6.14 -33.98
CA LEU A 15 -32.24 -6.63 -33.07
C LEU A 15 -31.00 -5.73 -33.21
N CYS A 16 -30.83 -4.77 -32.32
CA CYS A 16 -29.67 -3.88 -32.30
C CYS A 16 -28.51 -4.60 -31.59
N VAL A 17 -27.58 -5.17 -32.36
CA VAL A 17 -26.34 -5.76 -31.83
C VAL A 17 -25.38 -4.63 -31.49
N LEU A 18 -25.22 -4.34 -30.20
CA LEU A 18 -24.20 -3.40 -29.70
C LEU A 18 -22.82 -4.07 -29.78
N PRO A 19 -21.86 -3.51 -30.54
CA PRO A 19 -20.50 -4.03 -30.55
C PRO A 19 -19.85 -3.75 -29.19
N LEU A 20 -19.40 -4.80 -28.51
CA LEU A 20 -18.61 -4.71 -27.29
C LEU A 20 -17.23 -4.16 -27.66
N LEU A 21 -17.07 -2.83 -27.63
CA LEU A 21 -15.76 -2.19 -27.71
C LEU A 21 -15.00 -2.50 -26.41
N ALA A 22 -14.17 -3.55 -26.44
CA ALA A 22 -13.19 -3.83 -25.42
C ALA A 22 -12.08 -2.75 -25.47
N GLY A 23 -12.38 -1.57 -24.91
CA GLY A 23 -11.39 -0.53 -24.70
C GLY A 23 -10.42 -0.96 -23.60
N ALA A 24 -9.17 -1.24 -23.96
CA ALA A 24 -8.09 -1.36 -22.99
C ALA A 24 -7.98 -0.03 -22.21
N ALA A 25 -8.12 -0.07 -20.89
CA ALA A 25 -8.04 1.12 -20.06
C ALA A 25 -6.64 1.76 -20.19
N PRO A 26 -6.54 3.09 -20.41
CA PRO A 26 -5.25 3.76 -20.50
C PRO A 26 -4.47 3.58 -19.18
N SER A 27 -3.19 3.25 -19.28
CA SER A 27 -2.28 3.23 -18.14
C SER A 27 -2.20 4.64 -17.56
N ARG A 28 -2.78 4.86 -16.38
CA ARG A 28 -2.75 6.17 -15.71
C ARG A 28 -1.34 6.41 -15.16
N THR A 29 -0.61 7.34 -15.77
CA THR A 29 0.62 7.89 -15.19
C THR A 29 0.22 8.88 -14.11
N PHE A 30 0.49 8.55 -12.86
CA PHE A 30 0.31 9.49 -11.74
C PHE A 30 1.51 10.44 -11.68
N SER A 31 1.34 11.66 -11.18
CA SER A 31 2.49 12.47 -10.75
C SER A 31 2.89 12.04 -9.34
N ASN A 32 4.18 12.12 -9.01
CA ASN A 32 4.67 11.81 -7.67
C ASN A 32 4.19 12.87 -6.67
N PRO A 33 3.23 12.56 -5.78
CA PRO A 33 2.61 13.56 -4.94
C PRO A 33 3.45 13.86 -3.69
N ASP A 34 3.32 15.08 -3.19
CA ASP A 34 3.86 15.52 -1.90
C ASP A 34 2.71 15.71 -0.92
N PHE A 35 2.48 14.69 -0.09
CA PHE A 35 1.41 14.65 0.89
C PHE A 35 1.59 15.66 2.02
N THR A 36 2.80 16.17 2.24
CA THR A 36 3.06 17.22 3.23
C THR A 36 2.49 18.58 2.82
N LYS A 37 2.14 18.73 1.54
CA LYS A 37 1.48 19.91 0.96
C LYS A 37 0.00 19.69 0.71
N SER A 38 -0.62 18.76 1.45
CA SER A 38 -2.04 18.42 1.35
C SER A 38 -2.48 17.90 -0.02
N GLN A 39 -1.54 17.35 -0.82
CA GLN A 39 -1.91 16.67 -2.05
C GLN A 39 -2.63 15.37 -1.70
N ALA A 40 -3.78 15.12 -2.33
CA ALA A 40 -4.52 13.89 -2.12
C ALA A 40 -3.91 12.73 -2.92
N ARG A 41 -4.15 11.50 -2.46
CA ARG A 41 -3.86 10.31 -3.26
C ARG A 41 -4.59 10.41 -4.61
N PRO A 42 -3.92 10.20 -5.74
CA PRO A 42 -4.57 10.31 -7.05
C PRO A 42 -5.79 9.39 -7.20
N ALA A 43 -6.84 9.87 -7.85
CA ALA A 43 -8.06 9.10 -8.07
C ALA A 43 -7.78 7.83 -8.89
N GLY A 44 -8.16 6.67 -8.33
CA GLY A 44 -7.93 5.36 -8.94
C GLY A 44 -6.57 4.72 -8.66
N ALA A 45 -5.75 5.32 -7.79
CA ALA A 45 -4.55 4.66 -7.27
C ALA A 45 -4.95 3.70 -6.12
N THR A 46 -5.40 2.50 -6.50
CA THR A 46 -5.95 1.49 -5.57
C THR A 46 -4.91 0.55 -4.99
N HIS A 47 -3.73 0.46 -5.60
CA HIS A 47 -2.69 -0.47 -5.17
C HIS A 47 -1.85 0.15 -4.05
N ASP A 48 -2.01 -0.38 -2.85
CA ASP A 48 -1.16 -0.12 -1.68
C ASP A 48 -0.34 -1.37 -1.33
N TRP A 49 0.68 -1.18 -0.50
CA TRP A 49 1.69 -2.16 -0.17
C TRP A 49 1.64 -2.52 1.32
N ASN A 50 1.88 -3.79 1.64
CA ASN A 50 2.14 -4.21 3.02
C ASN A 50 3.49 -3.68 3.50
N LEU A 51 3.52 -3.08 4.68
CA LEU A 51 4.74 -2.56 5.30
C LEU A 51 5.35 -3.56 6.29
N GLY A 52 5.44 -4.82 5.87
CA GLY A 52 6.06 -5.91 6.62
C GLY A 52 5.35 -6.22 7.95
N PRO A 53 6.11 -6.57 9.02
CA PRO A 53 5.55 -7.00 10.30
C PRO A 53 4.96 -5.85 11.13
N THR A 54 4.93 -4.63 10.60
CA THR A 54 4.40 -3.46 11.31
C THR A 54 2.87 -3.49 11.45
N GLY A 55 2.17 -4.27 10.61
CA GLY A 55 0.72 -4.26 10.49
C GLY A 55 0.15 -3.01 9.81
N MET A 56 1.00 -2.23 9.14
CA MET A 56 0.56 -1.09 8.34
C MET A 56 0.44 -1.45 6.87
N ARG A 57 -0.52 -0.83 6.19
CA ARG A 57 -0.54 -0.72 4.73
C ARG A 57 -0.26 0.72 4.33
N GLY A 58 0.44 0.87 3.21
CA GLY A 58 0.85 2.17 2.71
C GLY A 58 0.78 2.28 1.21
N TRP A 59 0.22 3.38 0.73
CA TRP A 59 0.32 3.80 -0.64
C TRP A 59 1.59 4.61 -0.86
N MET A 60 2.29 4.35 -1.95
CA MET A 60 3.39 5.18 -2.40
C MET A 60 3.33 5.28 -3.92
N TYR A 61 3.91 6.35 -4.44
CA TYR A 61 3.93 6.56 -5.88
C TYR A 61 4.65 5.40 -6.59
N SER A 62 4.06 4.92 -7.69
CA SER A 62 4.68 3.90 -8.52
C SER A 62 4.58 4.30 -9.98
N ASN A 63 5.71 4.27 -10.68
CA ASN A 63 5.78 4.42 -12.13
C ASN A 63 5.91 3.01 -12.72
N LYS A 64 4.87 2.53 -13.43
CA LYS A 64 4.87 1.17 -14.03
C LYS A 64 5.29 0.04 -13.05
N MET A 65 4.72 0.06 -11.83
CA MET A 65 5.03 -0.88 -10.72
C MET A 65 6.41 -0.72 -10.07
N GLU A 66 7.18 0.31 -10.45
CA GLU A 66 8.44 0.66 -9.80
C GLU A 66 8.24 1.82 -8.82
N THR A 67 8.78 1.69 -7.60
CA THR A 67 8.64 2.66 -6.50
C THR A 67 9.91 3.50 -6.26
N SER A 68 10.93 3.36 -7.11
CA SER A 68 12.22 4.07 -7.02
C SER A 68 12.11 5.60 -7.04
N GLU A 69 11.02 6.13 -7.59
CA GLU A 69 10.75 7.58 -7.64
C GLU A 69 10.01 8.08 -6.39
N ALA A 70 9.35 7.22 -5.62
CA ALA A 70 8.61 7.63 -4.43
C ALA A 70 9.55 8.12 -3.32
N ARG A 71 9.11 9.12 -2.55
CA ARG A 71 9.85 9.63 -1.37
C ARG A 71 9.00 9.68 -0.10
N GLN A 72 7.76 9.21 -0.19
CA GLN A 72 6.77 9.26 0.88
C GLN A 72 5.90 8.02 0.82
N ILE A 73 5.46 7.56 1.98
CA ILE A 73 4.48 6.48 2.11
C ILE A 73 3.28 7.06 2.85
N LEU A 74 2.13 7.14 2.18
CA LEU A 74 0.86 7.50 2.79
C LEU A 74 0.25 6.25 3.43
N ILE A 75 0.02 6.27 4.74
CA ILE A 75 -0.60 5.16 5.45
C ILE A 75 -2.08 5.07 5.08
N THR A 76 -2.49 3.90 4.60
CA THR A 76 -3.86 3.61 4.14
C THR A 76 -4.65 2.80 5.14
N SER A 77 -4.00 1.97 5.95
CA SER A 77 -4.62 1.27 7.07
C SER A 77 -3.58 0.84 8.08
N VAL A 78 -4.03 0.60 9.31
CA VAL A 78 -3.25 0.00 10.38
C VAL A 78 -4.11 -1.07 11.03
N ASP A 79 -3.59 -2.28 11.12
CA ASP A 79 -4.29 -3.40 11.73
C ASP A 79 -4.35 -3.20 13.25
N SER A 80 -5.51 -3.46 13.84
CA SER A 80 -5.68 -3.42 15.29
C SER A 80 -4.78 -4.45 15.98
N LEU A 81 -4.24 -4.12 17.16
CA LEU A 81 -3.30 -4.94 17.93
C LEU A 81 -1.97 -5.24 17.21
N SER A 82 -1.68 -4.57 16.09
CA SER A 82 -0.39 -4.67 15.42
C SER A 82 0.69 -3.83 16.11
N PRO A 83 1.98 -4.04 15.79
CA PRO A 83 3.06 -3.23 16.34
C PRO A 83 2.92 -1.71 16.13
N ALA A 84 2.26 -1.29 15.05
CA ALA A 84 2.04 0.11 14.74
C ALA A 84 0.72 0.68 15.29
N ASP A 85 -0.14 -0.17 15.86
CA ASP A 85 -1.41 0.25 16.43
C ASP A 85 -1.20 1.30 17.52
N GLN A 86 -2.12 2.26 17.60
CA GLN A 86 -2.08 3.43 18.49
C GLN A 86 -0.88 4.39 18.32
N ILE A 87 0.15 4.05 17.54
CA ILE A 87 1.33 4.89 17.26
C ILE A 87 1.14 5.63 15.93
N ILE A 88 0.76 4.88 14.90
CA ILE A 88 0.51 5.36 13.54
C ILE A 88 -0.98 5.28 13.24
N MET A 89 -1.48 6.20 12.42
CA MET A 89 -2.88 6.23 11.98
C MET A 89 -2.99 6.34 10.46
N GLU A 90 -4.15 5.95 9.92
CA GLU A 90 -4.49 6.24 8.53
C GLU A 90 -4.38 7.74 8.23
N GLY A 91 -3.80 8.08 7.08
CA GLY A 91 -3.52 9.46 6.69
C GLY A 91 -2.17 10.01 7.16
N ASP A 92 -1.45 9.29 8.02
CA ASP A 92 -0.06 9.62 8.31
C ASP A 92 0.81 9.45 7.08
N VAL A 93 1.87 10.26 6.99
CA VAL A 93 2.85 10.16 5.92
C VAL A 93 4.21 9.81 6.51
N ILE A 94 4.74 8.65 6.16
CA ILE A 94 6.10 8.27 6.51
C ILE A 94 7.03 8.91 5.49
N LEU A 95 7.93 9.77 5.97
CA LEU A 95 8.92 10.48 5.18
C LEU A 95 10.27 9.76 5.14
N GLY A 96 10.47 8.79 6.04
CA GLY A 96 11.77 8.17 6.23
C GLY A 96 11.84 7.19 7.38
N VAL A 97 13.02 6.59 7.52
CA VAL A 97 13.36 5.57 8.51
C VAL A 97 14.71 5.88 9.14
N ALA A 98 14.95 5.40 10.36
CA ALA A 98 16.22 5.59 11.07
C ALA A 98 16.69 7.06 11.11
N LYS A 99 15.74 7.99 11.34
CA LYS A 99 15.96 9.44 11.40
C LYS A 99 16.47 10.07 10.10
N LYS A 100 16.31 9.38 8.97
CA LYS A 100 16.69 9.87 7.64
C LYS A 100 15.48 9.80 6.72
N ARG A 101 15.29 10.84 5.91
CA ARG A 101 14.29 10.81 4.83
C ARG A 101 14.65 9.76 3.79
N PHE A 102 13.64 9.20 3.15
CA PHE A 102 13.85 8.31 2.02
C PHE A 102 14.65 9.02 0.93
N SER A 103 15.74 8.40 0.50
CA SER A 103 16.63 8.93 -0.53
C SER A 103 16.42 8.24 -1.88
N TYR A 104 15.99 6.98 -1.83
CA TYR A 104 15.73 6.07 -2.93
C TYR A 104 14.35 5.41 -2.75
N ASP A 105 14.16 4.21 -3.29
CA ASP A 105 12.96 3.39 -3.16
C ASP A 105 12.57 3.17 -1.68
N PRO A 106 11.42 3.71 -1.23
CA PRO A 106 10.94 3.53 0.12
C PRO A 106 10.71 2.06 0.49
N ARG A 107 10.34 1.18 -0.46
CA ARG A 107 10.15 -0.25 -0.15
C ARG A 107 11.46 -0.91 0.27
N THR A 108 12.52 -0.63 -0.48
CA THR A 108 13.85 -1.14 -0.20
C THR A 108 14.40 -0.58 1.10
N GLU A 109 14.34 0.74 1.30
CA GLU A 109 14.85 1.37 2.52
C GLU A 109 14.07 0.94 3.77
N PHE A 110 12.74 0.87 3.69
CA PHE A 110 11.89 0.43 4.79
C PHE A 110 12.11 -1.04 5.14
N GLY A 111 12.21 -1.93 4.14
CA GLY A 111 12.52 -3.35 4.36
C GLY A 111 13.90 -3.58 5.00
N ARG A 112 14.90 -2.80 4.61
CA ARG A 112 16.22 -2.82 5.27
C ARG A 112 16.14 -2.34 6.71
N ALA A 113 15.39 -1.27 6.98
CA ALA A 113 15.21 -0.75 8.34
C ALA A 113 14.51 -1.76 9.26
N ILE A 114 13.47 -2.46 8.77
CA ILE A 114 12.85 -3.58 9.50
C ILE A 114 13.90 -4.66 9.80
N THR A 115 14.65 -5.10 8.78
CA THR A 115 15.64 -6.17 8.93
C THR A 115 16.69 -5.83 10.00
N LEU A 116 17.13 -4.58 10.03
CA LEU A 116 18.08 -4.08 11.03
C LEU A 116 17.45 -4.03 12.43
N ALA A 117 16.23 -3.49 12.55
CA ALA A 117 15.52 -3.44 13.83
C ALA A 117 15.31 -4.84 14.40
N GLU A 118 14.80 -5.78 13.61
CA GLU A 118 14.59 -7.17 14.05
C GLU A 118 15.89 -7.88 14.45
N ALA A 119 17.03 -7.47 13.87
CA ALA A 119 18.33 -8.02 14.18
C ALA A 119 18.94 -7.48 15.48
N SER A 120 18.48 -6.32 15.96
CA SER A 120 18.97 -5.66 17.18
C SER A 120 17.95 -5.75 18.31
N ASP A 121 17.32 -4.62 18.63
CA ASP A 121 16.43 -4.38 19.74
C ASP A 121 14.96 -4.33 19.32
N GLY A 122 14.65 -4.51 18.03
CA GLY A 122 13.30 -4.40 17.50
C GLY A 122 12.78 -2.97 17.40
N LEU A 123 13.59 -1.93 17.58
CA LEU A 123 13.12 -0.55 17.52
C LEU A 123 13.19 0.00 16.09
N LEU A 124 12.04 0.10 15.43
CA LEU A 124 11.93 0.72 14.11
C LEU A 124 11.60 2.20 14.27
N HIS A 125 12.58 3.07 14.04
CA HIS A 125 12.38 4.53 14.06
C HIS A 125 11.85 5.02 12.72
N LEU A 126 10.73 5.75 12.75
CA LEU A 126 10.04 6.30 11.60
C LEU A 126 9.92 7.83 11.71
N THR A 127 10.17 8.52 10.60
CA THR A 127 9.91 9.96 10.49
C THR A 127 8.48 10.16 9.99
N ARG A 128 7.54 10.44 10.89
CA ARG A 128 6.11 10.59 10.58
C ARG A 128 5.72 12.06 10.44
N TRP A 129 5.00 12.38 9.37
CA TRP A 129 4.27 13.64 9.21
C TRP A 129 2.77 13.43 9.46
N ARG A 130 2.17 14.33 10.24
CA ARG A 130 0.72 14.39 10.54
C ARG A 130 0.31 15.84 10.77
N ALA A 131 -0.69 16.32 10.04
CA ALA A 131 -1.27 17.65 10.23
C ALA A 131 -0.21 18.78 10.36
N GLY A 132 0.74 18.81 9.42
CA GLY A 132 1.81 19.82 9.38
C GLY A 132 3.02 19.54 10.29
N ASN A 133 2.94 18.56 11.18
CA ASN A 133 4.00 18.28 12.16
C ASN A 133 4.82 17.05 11.76
N ILE A 134 6.15 17.19 11.75
CA ILE A 134 7.09 16.07 11.60
C ILE A 134 7.54 15.63 12.99
N GLN A 135 7.42 14.33 13.27
CA GLN A 135 7.83 13.73 14.53
C GLN A 135 8.53 12.39 14.26
N GLU A 136 9.56 12.11 15.06
CA GLU A 136 10.17 10.79 15.11
C GLU A 136 9.34 9.91 16.05
N VAL A 137 8.86 8.78 15.53
CA VAL A 137 8.09 7.79 16.28
C VAL A 137 8.80 6.45 16.21
N THR A 138 8.61 5.61 17.22
CA THR A 138 9.26 4.31 17.30
C THR A 138 8.21 3.22 17.35
N VAL A 139 8.27 2.29 16.40
CA VAL A 139 7.43 1.09 16.33
C VAL A 139 8.25 -0.09 16.86
N LYS A 140 7.71 -0.81 17.84
CA LYS A 140 8.41 -1.96 18.46
C LYS A 140 8.06 -3.24 17.73
N LEU A 141 9.03 -3.80 17.02
CA LEU A 141 8.95 -5.10 16.36
C LEU A 141 9.49 -6.22 17.25
N PRO A 142 9.09 -7.49 17.01
CA PRO A 142 9.76 -8.64 17.59
C PRO A 142 11.23 -8.69 17.18
N ALA A 143 12.13 -8.82 18.15
CA ALA A 143 13.56 -9.02 17.87
C ALA A 143 13.80 -10.50 17.51
N LEU A 144 13.86 -10.80 16.21
CA LEU A 144 14.05 -12.15 15.68
C LEU A 144 15.53 -12.54 15.50
N GLY A 145 16.43 -11.58 15.66
CA GLY A 145 17.86 -11.73 15.37
C GLY A 145 18.21 -11.53 13.90
N PRO A 146 19.50 -11.53 13.54
CA PRO A 146 19.93 -11.34 12.16
C PRO A 146 19.63 -12.56 11.28
N TYR A 147 19.58 -12.34 9.96
CA TYR A 147 19.63 -13.44 9.01
C TYR A 147 21.03 -14.09 9.03
N SER A 148 21.06 -15.43 8.96
CA SER A 148 22.32 -16.18 8.78
C SER A 148 22.83 -16.04 7.34
N GLN A 149 24.14 -16.19 7.14
CA GLN A 149 24.74 -16.29 5.80
C GLN A 149 24.19 -17.47 5.00
N THR A 150 23.69 -18.51 5.65
CA THR A 150 23.11 -19.70 5.01
C THR A 150 21.59 -19.62 4.82
N ALA A 151 20.96 -18.49 5.14
CA ALA A 151 19.51 -18.31 5.01
C ALA A 151 19.01 -18.65 3.57
N PRO A 152 17.81 -19.24 3.42
CA PRO A 152 16.80 -19.46 4.47
C PRO A 152 17.06 -20.69 5.34
N TYR A 153 17.96 -21.59 4.94
CA TYR A 153 18.28 -22.81 5.68
C TYR A 153 19.25 -22.53 6.85
N LYS A 154 19.14 -23.29 7.94
CA LYS A 154 20.01 -23.14 9.12
C LYS A 154 20.04 -21.70 9.66
N CYS A 155 18.87 -21.04 9.70
CA CYS A 155 18.69 -19.69 10.20
C CYS A 155 17.56 -19.67 11.23
N THR A 156 17.87 -19.23 12.46
CA THR A 156 16.91 -19.14 13.56
C THR A 156 15.75 -18.23 13.19
N LYS A 157 16.02 -17.02 12.67
CA LYS A 157 15.01 -16.09 12.19
C LYS A 157 14.08 -16.69 11.15
N SER A 158 14.64 -17.31 10.10
CA SER A 158 13.84 -17.93 9.03
C SER A 158 12.94 -19.03 9.59
N SER A 159 13.45 -19.83 10.54
CA SER A 159 12.69 -20.87 11.22
C SER A 159 11.56 -20.31 12.09
N HIS A 160 11.75 -19.14 12.71
CA HIS A 160 10.70 -18.45 13.45
C HIS A 160 9.60 -17.93 12.52
N ILE A 161 9.97 -17.26 11.43
CA ILE A 161 9.02 -16.71 10.46
C ILE A 161 8.14 -17.82 9.87
N VAL A 162 8.75 -18.92 9.39
CA VAL A 162 8.01 -20.06 8.80
C VAL A 162 7.05 -20.71 9.80
N ARG A 163 7.40 -20.73 11.09
CA ARG A 163 6.53 -21.31 12.13
C ARG A 163 5.33 -20.42 12.47
N GLN A 164 5.46 -19.11 12.29
CA GLN A 164 4.42 -18.14 12.63
C GLN A 164 3.37 -17.95 11.53
N GLY A 165 3.69 -18.29 10.28
CA GLY A 165 2.75 -18.31 9.15
C GLY A 165 2.70 -16.98 8.42
#